data_AF-A0A5C3L567-F1
#
_entry.id   AF-A0A5C3L567-F1
#
_cell.length_a   1.000
_cell.length_b   1.000
_cell.length_c   1.000
_cell.angle_alpha   90.00
_cell.angle_beta   90.00
_cell.angle_gamma   90.00
#
_symmetry.space_group_name_H-M   'P 1'
#
loop_
_entity.id
_entity.type
_entity.pdbx_description
1 polymer ?
#
loop_
_entity_poly.entity_id
_entity_poly.type
_entity_poly.pdbx_seq_one_letter_code
_entity_poly.pdbx_strand_id
1 'polypeptide(L)' 'MSPMLPRSVLAVTPDAVRKLEGGDALSGLWNLFSKCKESIENGRRLENISWRLWYREMMLA' A
#
# COMPACT_ATOMS: atom_id res chain seq x y z
N MET A 1 -32.07 -4.59 6.49
CA MET A 1 -30.88 -5.07 5.73
C MET A 1 -29.84 -3.96 5.79
N SER A 2 -28.76 -4.15 6.54
CA SER A 2 -27.65 -3.20 6.55
C SER A 2 -26.95 -3.23 5.19
N PRO A 3 -26.62 -2.08 4.57
CA PRO A 3 -25.93 -2.09 3.29
C PRO A 3 -24.55 -2.72 3.47
N MET A 4 -24.29 -3.82 2.77
CA MET A 4 -22.94 -4.36 2.66
C MET A 4 -22.15 -3.40 1.78
N LEU A 5 -21.14 -2.76 2.36
CA LEU A 5 -20.18 -1.96 1.59
C LEU A 5 -19.43 -2.89 0.61
N PRO A 6 -19.04 -2.40 -0.58
CA PRO A 6 -18.15 -3.13 -1.47
C PRO A 6 -16.89 -3.57 -0.72
N ARG A 7 -16.34 -4.74 -1.06
CA ARG A 7 -15.15 -5.29 -0.38
C ARG A 7 -14.02 -4.27 -0.30
N SER A 8 -13.77 -3.51 -1.36
CA SER A 8 -12.85 -2.38 -1.38
C SER A 8 -13.63 -1.05 -1.38
N VAL A 9 -13.40 -0.22 -0.37
CA VAL A 9 -13.99 1.12 -0.24
C VAL A 9 -12.98 2.25 -0.42
N LEU A 10 -11.70 1.92 -0.52
CA LEU A 10 -10.59 2.87 -0.69
C LEU A 10 -9.83 2.58 -1.99
N ALA A 11 -9.37 3.64 -2.66
CA ALA A 11 -8.46 3.54 -3.81
C ALA A 11 -7.23 4.42 -3.56
N VAL A 12 -6.08 3.98 -4.08
CA VAL A 12 -4.82 4.73 -3.97
C VAL A 12 -4.60 5.52 -5.26
N THR A 13 -4.43 6.82 -5.14
CA THR A 13 -4.13 7.67 -6.29
C THR A 13 -2.63 7.67 -6.58
N PRO A 14 -2.20 7.50 -7.84
CA PRO A 14 -0.78 7.56 -8.21
C PRO A 14 -0.12 8.90 -7.82
N ASP A 15 -0.87 10.00 -7.88
CA ASP A 15 -0.39 11.33 -7.49
C ASP A 15 -0.09 11.45 -5.99
N ALA A 16 -0.80 10.73 -5.12
CA ALA A 16 -0.49 10.69 -3.70
C ALA A 16 0.81 9.91 -3.44
N VAL A 17 1.01 8.80 -4.14
CA VAL A 17 2.24 7.99 -4.03
C VAL A 17 3.46 8.76 -4.53
N ARG A 18 3.33 9.52 -5.63
CA ARG A 18 4.43 10.33 -6.18
C ARG A 18 4.95 11.43 -5.24
N LYS A 19 4.13 11.85 -4.27
CA LYS A 19 4.49 12.88 -3.28
C LYS A 19 5.20 12.31 -2.04
N LEU A 20 5.34 10.99 -1.95
CA LEU A 20 6.04 10.36 -0.84
C LEU A 20 7.54 10.45 -1.09
N GLU A 21 8.25 11.03 -0.13
CA GLU A 21 9.71 11.17 -0.15
C GLU A 21 10.31 10.57 1.14
N GLY A 22 11.61 10.28 1.10
CA GLY A 22 12.36 9.68 2.21
C GLY A 22 12.47 8.16 2.14
N GLY A 23 13.55 7.61 2.72
CA GLY A 23 13.86 6.17 2.70
C GLY A 23 12.83 5.28 3.41
N ASP A 24 11.97 5.88 4.24
CA ASP A 24 10.93 5.16 4.97
C ASP A 24 9.59 5.09 4.21
N ALA A 25 9.49 5.70 3.01
CA ALA A 25 8.24 5.73 2.25
C ALA A 25 7.72 4.33 1.92
N LEU A 26 8.59 3.42 1.48
CA LEU A 26 8.20 2.06 1.11
C LEU A 26 7.84 1.20 2.32
N SER A 27 8.57 1.32 3.44
CA SER A 27 8.26 0.61 4.69
C SER A 27 6.93 1.10 5.28
N GLY A 28 6.68 2.40 5.24
CA GLY A 28 5.41 3.02 5.64
C GLY A 28 4.23 2.54 4.79
N LEU A 29 4.37 2.54 3.45
CA LEU A 29 3.35 2.00 2.55
C LEU A 29 3.08 0.52 2.79
N TRP A 30 4.12 -0.29 2.96
CA TRP A 30 3.96 -1.72 3.24
C TRP A 30 3.20 -1.94 4.56
N ASN A 31 3.53 -1.21 5.62
CA ASN A 31 2.83 -1.28 6.90
C ASN A 31 1.35 -0.88 6.77
N LEU A 32 1.05 0.20 6.04
CA LEU A 32 -0.33 0.64 5.76
C LEU A 32 -1.11 -0.46 5.01
N PHE A 33 -0.56 -0.98 3.92
CA PHE A 33 -1.24 -1.97 3.10
C PHE A 33 -1.42 -3.31 3.83
N SER A 34 -0.45 -3.72 4.66
CA SER A 34 -0.57 -4.93 5.48
C SER A 34 -1.81 -4.91 6.38
N LYS A 35 -2.21 -3.71 6.86
CA LYS A 35 -3.37 -3.51 7.73
C LYS A 35 -4.69 -3.31 6.99
N CYS A 36 -4.65 -2.71 5.80
CA CYS A 36 -5.85 -2.25 5.09
C CYS A 36 -6.07 -2.91 3.72
N LYS A 37 -5.30 -3.94 3.35
CA LYS A 37 -5.33 -4.59 2.03
C LYS A 37 -6.69 -5.13 1.59
N GLU A 38 -7.58 -5.44 2.52
CA GLU A 38 -8.92 -5.93 2.21
C GLU A 38 -9.87 -4.79 1.83
N SER A 39 -9.66 -3.61 2.38
CA SER A 39 -10.47 -2.40 2.15
C SER A 39 -9.97 -1.53 1.01
N ILE A 40 -8.76 -1.80 0.50
CA ILE A 40 -8.11 -1.04 -0.58
C ILE A 40 -8.22 -1.80 -1.91
N GLU A 41 -8.61 -1.10 -2.97
CA GLU A 41 -8.57 -1.61 -4.34
C GLU A 41 -7.15 -2.08 -4.70
N ASN A 42 -7.02 -3.33 -5.14
CA ASN A 42 -5.73 -3.97 -5.38
C ASN A 42 -4.81 -4.05 -4.13
N GLY A 43 -5.34 -3.94 -2.91
CA GLY A 43 -4.55 -3.81 -1.68
C GLY A 43 -3.50 -4.91 -1.46
N ARG A 44 -3.80 -6.18 -1.76
CA ARG A 44 -2.82 -7.29 -1.68
C ARG A 44 -1.65 -7.12 -2.67
N ARG A 45 -1.92 -6.57 -3.85
CA ARG A 45 -0.87 -6.30 -4.86
C ARG A 45 0.00 -5.14 -4.40
N LEU A 46 -0.61 -4.10 -3.83
CA LEU A 46 0.09 -2.95 -3.28
C LEU A 46 0.97 -3.34 -2.07
N GLU A 47 0.47 -4.17 -1.16
CA GLU A 47 1.26 -4.75 -0.07
C GLU A 47 2.50 -5.48 -0.62
N ASN A 48 2.31 -6.35 -1.62
CA ASN A 48 3.40 -7.15 -2.19
C ASN A 48 4.47 -6.30 -2.89
N ILE A 49 4.05 -5.29 -3.66
CA ILE A 49 5.00 -4.44 -4.39
C ILE A 49 5.79 -3.54 -3.43
N SER A 50 5.14 -2.96 -2.42
CA SER A 50 5.82 -2.16 -1.40
C SER A 50 6.85 -2.99 -0.63
N TRP A 51 6.52 -4.22 -0.24
CA TRP A 51 7.48 -5.14 0.39
C TRP A 51 8.69 -5.43 -0.51
N ARG A 52 8.46 -5.79 -1.77
CA ARG A 52 9.53 -6.15 -2.71
C ARG A 52 10.46 -4.98 -3.00
N LEU A 53 9.90 -3.77 -3.17
CA LEU A 53 10.69 -2.56 -3.39
C LEU A 53 11.48 -2.21 -2.12
N TRP A 54 10.84 -2.23 -0.95
CA TRP A 54 11.51 -1.94 0.32
C TRP A 54 12.67 -2.92 0.58
N TYR A 55 12.43 -4.23 0.42
CA TYR A 55 13.46 -5.25 0.57
C TYR A 55 14.63 -5.04 -0.39
N ARG A 56 14.34 -4.67 -1.65
CA ARG A 56 15.38 -4.35 -2.63
C ARG A 56 16.19 -3.12 -2.21
N GLU A 57 15.55 -2.07 -1.70
CA GLU A 57 16.25 -0.88 -1.22
C GLU A 57 17.13 -1.20 0.00
N MET A 58 16.62 -1.99 0.95
CA MET A 58 17.39 -2.44 2.13
C MET A 58 18.58 -3.34 1.78
N MET A 59 18.51 -4.10 0.68
CA MET A 59 19.58 -5.00 0.22
C MET A 59 20.59 -4.30 -0.70
N LEU A 60 20.27 -3.11 -1.22
CA LEU A 60 21.14 -2.31 -2.09
C LEU A 60 21.74 -1.08 -1.38
N ALA A 61 21.27 -0.76 -0.17
CA ALA A 61 21.81 0.25 0.72
C ALA A 61 22.94 -0.34 1.60
#